data_AF-A0A387FKP7-F1
#
_entry.id   AF-A0A387FKP7-F1
#
_cell.length_a   1.000
_cell.length_b   1.000
_cell.length_c   1.000
_cell.angle_alpha   90.00
_cell.angle_beta   90.00
_cell.angle_gamma   90.00
#
_symmetry.space_group_name_H-M   'P 1'
#
loop_
_entity.id
_entity.type
_entity.pdbx_description
1 polymer ?
#
loop_
_entity_poly.entity_id
_entity_poly.type
_entity_poly.pdbx_seq_one_letter_code
_entity_poly.pdbx_strand_id
1 'polypeptide(L)'
;MQVVFRGRAGRSLRTPTDSGDVLELIENDWDDYGHATTFNTACRIGGEILDLGSVKILFDGKTSSRGVLREAVSAGWDGVLPVPDLSYVSVPSEISFYEQLVSLLGEEGASEVAIALRDASYLINVRNDDEAVRMSKAPGFGSSLQRERGAQNAFQDGWKVFAQQMATANNLDFRYLDANGVIREILFRYRSPTPLPHDINVLIGPNGIGKSQLLHQIVRDWIDDDDSKPAESPGFITRPSLSQIVVLSYSPFERFPITMEREDFQDQDVYRYFGLRGPAEAGNVPVNEDVLSLEVPKEATARSLISCVSDDVRFRAMRAWAKKLATAEEVLRSAFSFDFAAVEVERDDPSTFASKAIMGPHPVFDGPNGEQFVRISSQELPQLVPDRIVDRLRARTGVVFFKDGAPLHLSSGQRLFSYIIINLLGVMRRNSLILIDEPELFLHPTLEIQLVDMLKEILKQFNSKALFATHSIVAVREVPADCVHVFARTDDGIVVNTPPFQTFGGDVQRITSYVFGDRAVSKPFEAWIKEQLQERSASDLINLLRDELNEEMIIQIAAMGRAI
;
A
#
# COMPACT_ATOMS: atom_id res chain seq x y z
N MET A 1 27.33 15.16 11.72
CA MET A 1 27.77 14.06 10.80
C MET A 1 28.22 14.68 9.49
N GLN A 2 29.34 14.25 8.88
CA GLN A 2 29.77 14.79 7.57
C GLN A 2 29.04 14.10 6.41
N VAL A 3 28.77 14.84 5.33
CA VAL A 3 28.24 14.28 4.07
C VAL A 3 29.35 14.29 3.03
N VAL A 4 29.65 13.15 2.44
CA VAL A 4 30.87 12.92 1.66
C VAL A 4 30.55 12.26 0.32
N PHE A 5 31.11 12.79 -0.76
CA PHE A 5 31.03 12.18 -2.08
C PHE A 5 32.17 11.16 -2.30
N ARG A 6 31.82 9.90 -2.60
CA ARG A 6 32.79 8.78 -2.75
C ARG A 6 33.04 8.33 -4.19
N GLY A 7 32.25 8.77 -5.17
CA GLY A 7 32.35 8.30 -6.57
C GLY A 7 31.75 6.90 -6.78
N ARG A 8 32.16 6.19 -7.84
CA ARG A 8 31.68 4.81 -8.16
C ARG A 8 32.13 3.78 -7.12
N ALA A 9 31.21 2.89 -6.75
CA ALA A 9 31.49 1.72 -5.90
C ALA A 9 32.69 0.91 -6.44
N GLY A 10 33.70 0.69 -5.59
CA GLY A 10 34.92 -0.06 -5.93
C GLY A 10 36.12 0.77 -6.40
N ARG A 11 35.97 2.09 -6.63
CA ARG A 11 37.11 3.02 -6.79
C ARG A 11 37.17 3.95 -5.59
N SER A 12 38.06 3.66 -4.64
CA SER A 12 38.39 4.55 -3.52
C SER A 12 38.91 5.89 -4.05
N LEU A 13 38.05 6.89 -4.23
CA LEU A 13 38.48 8.28 -4.15
C LEU A 13 38.94 8.50 -2.70
N ARG A 14 40.25 8.72 -2.50
CA ARG A 14 40.81 8.98 -1.17
C ARG A 14 40.10 10.20 -0.57
N THR A 15 39.20 9.94 0.37
CA THR A 15 38.50 10.96 1.15
C THR A 15 39.07 10.95 2.58
N PRO A 16 39.10 12.08 3.30
CA PRO A 16 40.01 12.25 4.44
C PRO A 16 39.71 11.43 5.71
N THR A 17 38.64 10.64 5.79
CA THR A 17 38.25 9.99 7.05
C THR A 17 37.57 8.63 6.84
N ASP A 18 38.37 7.56 6.81
CA ASP A 18 37.86 6.20 7.05
C ASP A 18 37.51 5.96 8.53
N SER A 19 37.57 7.00 9.37
CA SER A 19 37.14 6.98 10.78
C SER A 19 36.12 8.10 11.05
N GLY A 20 34.92 7.74 11.52
CA GLY A 20 33.88 8.68 11.95
C GLY A 20 32.51 8.39 11.32
N ASP A 21 31.47 8.99 11.89
CA ASP A 21 30.10 8.90 11.38
C ASP A 21 29.95 9.77 10.12
N VAL A 22 29.56 9.16 9.00
CA VAL A 22 29.49 9.83 7.68
C VAL A 22 28.27 9.36 6.87
N LEU A 23 27.68 10.29 6.11
CA LEU A 23 26.77 9.98 5.01
C LEU A 23 27.54 9.98 3.70
N GLU A 24 27.57 8.84 3.01
CA GLU A 24 28.30 8.68 1.75
C GLU A 24 27.33 8.76 0.56
N LEU A 25 27.65 9.64 -0.40
CA LEU A 25 27.02 9.73 -1.71
C LEU A 25 27.82 8.89 -2.70
N ILE A 26 27.22 7.82 -3.19
CA ILE A 26 27.82 6.83 -4.08
C ILE A 26 27.22 6.99 -5.48
N GLU A 27 28.08 7.11 -6.49
CA GLU A 27 27.62 7.17 -7.88
C GLU A 27 27.02 5.83 -8.31
N ASN A 28 25.84 5.90 -8.91
CA ASN A 28 25.28 4.81 -9.69
C ASN A 28 25.34 5.15 -11.19
N ASP A 29 24.95 4.20 -12.04
CA ASP A 29 24.93 4.38 -13.50
C ASP A 29 23.57 4.88 -14.02
N TRP A 30 22.68 5.37 -13.15
CA TRP A 30 21.34 5.83 -13.51
C TRP A 30 21.36 7.16 -14.28
N ASP A 31 20.51 7.27 -15.29
CA ASP A 31 20.36 8.44 -16.16
C ASP A 31 18.85 8.73 -16.41
N ASP A 32 18.41 9.92 -16.02
CA ASP A 32 17.04 10.42 -16.15
C ASP A 32 16.94 11.37 -17.35
N TYR A 33 16.60 10.86 -18.54
CA TYR A 33 16.44 11.68 -19.78
C TYR A 33 17.64 12.57 -20.12
N GLY A 34 18.87 12.07 -19.93
CA GLY A 34 20.11 12.82 -20.13
C GLY A 34 20.56 13.60 -18.89
N HIS A 35 19.86 13.44 -17.76
CA HIS A 35 20.25 13.96 -16.46
C HIS A 35 20.84 12.88 -15.55
N ALA A 36 22.11 13.06 -15.17
CA ALA A 36 22.86 12.15 -14.33
C ALA A 36 22.93 12.69 -12.88
N THR A 37 21.79 12.70 -12.19
CA THR A 37 21.55 13.41 -10.92
C THR A 37 21.41 12.51 -9.69
N THR A 38 21.22 11.19 -9.86
CA THR A 38 20.95 10.24 -8.78
C THR A 38 22.23 9.73 -8.10
N PHE A 39 22.21 9.67 -6.76
CA PHE A 39 23.25 9.11 -5.92
C PHE A 39 22.64 8.15 -4.92
N ASN A 40 23.20 6.95 -4.79
CA ASN A 40 22.85 6.04 -3.69
C ASN A 40 23.48 6.58 -2.40
N THR A 41 22.84 6.32 -1.27
CA THR A 41 23.28 6.84 0.03
C THR A 41 23.54 5.72 1.02
N ALA A 42 24.71 5.77 1.65
CA ALA A 42 25.09 4.85 2.71
C ALA A 42 25.51 5.65 3.95
N CYS A 43 24.87 5.38 5.08
CA CYS A 43 25.18 6.01 6.36
C CYS A 43 26.04 5.07 7.18
N ARG A 44 27.25 5.49 7.51
CA ARG A 44 28.16 4.73 8.35
C ARG A 44 28.18 5.36 9.74
N ILE A 45 27.70 4.63 10.75
CA ILE A 45 27.66 5.08 12.15
C ILE A 45 28.20 3.96 13.05
N GLY A 46 29.18 4.26 13.90
CA GLY A 46 29.70 3.29 14.87
C GLY A 46 30.28 1.99 14.26
N GLY A 47 30.66 2.01 12.98
CA GLY A 47 31.16 0.84 12.24
C GLY A 47 30.11 0.02 11.49
N GLU A 48 28.81 0.32 11.66
CA GLU A 48 27.75 -0.25 10.83
C GLU A 48 27.49 0.62 9.58
N ILE A 49 27.10 -0.01 8.48
CA ILE A 49 26.68 0.65 7.24
C ILE A 49 25.19 0.41 7.04
N LEU A 50 24.43 1.49 6.87
CA LEU A 50 22.98 1.50 6.67
C LEU A 50 22.64 2.15 5.33
N ASP A 51 21.72 1.56 4.56
CA ASP A 51 21.25 2.11 3.29
C ASP A 51 20.08 3.07 3.53
N LEU A 52 20.27 4.36 3.22
CA LEU A 52 19.23 5.38 3.37
C LEU A 52 18.39 5.62 2.11
N GLY A 53 18.69 4.91 1.01
CA GLY A 53 18.07 5.09 -0.30
C GLY A 53 18.88 5.98 -1.22
N SER A 54 18.22 6.68 -2.13
CA SER A 54 18.87 7.57 -3.09
C SER A 54 18.48 9.01 -2.87
N VAL A 55 19.38 9.90 -3.26
CA VAL A 55 19.19 11.35 -3.30
C VAL A 55 19.51 11.84 -4.70
N LYS A 56 18.65 12.70 -5.25
CA LYS A 56 18.89 13.39 -6.52
C LYS A 56 19.41 14.79 -6.23
N ILE A 57 20.47 15.20 -6.91
CA ILE A 57 21.10 16.52 -6.76
C ILE A 57 21.03 17.25 -8.09
N LEU A 58 20.59 18.51 -8.10
CA LEU A 58 20.53 19.37 -9.28
C LEU A 58 21.46 20.57 -9.11
N PHE A 59 22.48 20.67 -9.98
CA PHE A 59 23.33 21.85 -10.09
C PHE A 59 22.77 22.84 -11.12
N ASP A 60 22.89 24.13 -10.84
CA ASP A 60 22.34 25.19 -11.69
C ASP A 60 22.91 25.13 -13.12
N GLY A 61 22.01 25.08 -14.11
CA GLY A 61 22.35 24.98 -15.54
C GLY A 61 23.08 23.71 -15.96
N LYS A 62 23.14 22.66 -15.13
CA LYS A 62 23.86 21.41 -15.43
C LYS A 62 22.91 20.23 -15.54
N THR A 63 23.20 19.34 -16.49
CA THR A 63 22.46 18.08 -16.68
C THR A 63 23.11 16.91 -15.93
N SER A 64 24.43 16.93 -15.74
CA SER A 64 25.16 15.84 -15.06
C SER A 64 25.77 16.28 -13.74
N SER A 65 25.14 15.91 -12.63
CA SER A 65 25.63 16.18 -11.28
C SER A 65 26.87 15.34 -10.95
N ARG A 66 26.92 14.09 -11.45
CA ARG A 66 28.12 13.25 -11.37
C ARG A 66 29.33 13.93 -12.01
N GLY A 67 29.14 14.54 -13.19
CA GLY A 67 30.20 15.28 -13.89
C GLY A 67 30.71 16.47 -13.09
N VAL A 68 29.80 17.28 -12.55
CA VAL A 68 30.13 18.46 -11.75
C VAL A 68 30.92 18.10 -10.49
N LEU A 69 30.49 17.08 -9.75
CA LEU A 69 31.19 16.65 -8.53
C LEU A 69 32.59 16.10 -8.82
N ARG A 70 32.76 15.32 -9.91
CA ARG A 70 34.08 14.85 -10.34
C ARG A 70 35.01 16.00 -10.73
N GLU A 71 34.49 17.00 -11.45
CA GLU A 71 35.24 18.20 -11.83
C GLU A 71 35.70 18.97 -10.58
N ALA A 72 34.80 19.17 -9.61
CA ALA A 72 35.11 19.82 -8.35
C ALA A 72 36.22 19.09 -7.56
N VAL A 73 36.13 17.75 -7.45
CA VAL A 73 37.19 16.94 -6.81
C VAL A 73 38.53 17.10 -7.55
N SER A 74 38.51 17.07 -8.89
CA SER A 74 39.74 17.29 -9.68
C SER A 74 40.29 18.71 -9.58
N ALA A 75 39.46 19.70 -9.25
CA ALA A 75 39.83 21.08 -9.00
C ALA A 75 40.31 21.34 -7.55
N GLY A 76 40.30 20.31 -6.69
CA GLY A 76 40.84 20.37 -5.32
C GLY A 76 39.81 20.42 -4.21
N TRP A 77 38.52 20.24 -4.49
CA TRP A 77 37.50 20.02 -3.45
C TRP A 77 37.74 18.67 -2.75
N ASP A 78 37.60 18.64 -1.43
CA ASP A 78 37.89 17.47 -0.58
C ASP A 78 36.79 16.39 -0.57
N GLY A 79 35.69 16.63 -1.29
CA GLY A 79 34.55 15.74 -1.37
C GLY A 79 33.53 15.91 -0.26
N VAL A 80 33.71 16.87 0.66
CA VAL A 80 32.78 17.11 1.77
C VAL A 80 31.76 18.18 1.38
N LEU A 81 30.47 17.85 1.52
CA LEU A 81 29.38 18.77 1.24
C LEU A 81 29.16 19.76 2.42
N PRO A 82 28.72 21.00 2.15
CA PRO A 82 28.29 21.52 0.85
C PRO A 82 29.44 21.85 -0.10
N VAL A 83 29.20 21.72 -1.41
CA VAL A 83 30.23 22.05 -2.42
C VAL A 83 30.42 23.58 -2.47
N PRO A 84 31.63 24.11 -2.23
CA PRO A 84 31.87 25.55 -2.24
C PRO A 84 31.58 26.17 -3.61
N ASP A 85 31.08 27.41 -3.60
CA ASP A 85 30.86 28.26 -4.79
C ASP A 85 29.95 27.68 -5.88
N LEU A 86 29.19 26.61 -5.59
CA LEU A 86 28.21 26.02 -6.50
C LEU A 86 26.77 26.15 -5.98
N SER A 87 25.87 26.55 -6.87
CA SER A 87 24.42 26.58 -6.61
C SER A 87 23.80 25.23 -6.96
N TYR A 88 23.23 24.57 -5.96
CA TYR A 88 22.51 23.31 -6.15
C TYR A 88 21.47 23.07 -5.06
N VAL A 89 20.54 22.15 -5.34
CA VAL A 89 19.58 21.61 -4.37
C VAL A 89 19.51 20.10 -4.50
N SER A 90 19.06 19.43 -3.45
CA SER A 90 18.80 18.00 -3.46
C SER A 90 17.38 17.64 -3.05
N VAL A 91 16.93 16.47 -3.49
CA VAL A 91 15.65 15.85 -3.09
C VAL A 91 15.89 14.35 -2.90
N PRO A 92 15.64 13.79 -1.71
CA PRO A 92 15.60 12.34 -1.50
C PRO A 92 14.51 11.66 -2.32
N SER A 93 14.75 10.42 -2.78
CA SER A 93 13.77 9.66 -3.55
C SER A 93 12.54 9.24 -2.76
N GLU A 94 12.62 9.14 -1.43
CA GLU A 94 11.54 8.67 -0.56
C GLU A 94 11.55 9.44 0.77
N ILE A 95 10.37 9.65 1.36
CA ILE A 95 10.24 10.34 2.66
C ILE A 95 10.92 9.57 3.81
N SER A 96 11.06 8.24 3.68
CA SER A 96 11.74 7.39 4.66
C SER A 96 13.21 7.78 4.86
N PHE A 97 13.84 8.45 3.89
CA PHE A 97 15.19 9.00 4.04
C PHE A 97 15.28 9.91 5.27
N TYR A 98 14.33 10.84 5.43
CA TYR A 98 14.32 11.76 6.57
C TYR A 98 14.04 11.05 7.89
N GLU A 99 13.09 10.10 7.90
CA GLU A 99 12.77 9.32 9.10
C GLU A 99 13.98 8.53 9.61
N GLN A 100 14.74 7.93 8.68
CA GLN A 100 15.95 7.17 9.02
C GLN A 100 17.01 8.12 9.57
N LEU A 101 17.21 9.25 8.90
CA LEU A 101 18.18 10.25 9.30
C LEU A 101 17.89 10.79 10.71
N VAL A 102 16.63 11.13 11.00
CA VAL A 102 16.19 11.58 12.34
C VAL A 102 16.31 10.45 13.36
N SER A 103 15.98 9.19 13.01
CA SER A 103 16.13 8.05 13.92
C SER A 103 17.59 7.76 14.28
N LEU A 104 18.52 8.04 13.36
CA LEU A 104 19.95 7.78 13.55
C LEU A 104 20.66 8.92 14.27
N LEU A 105 20.36 10.17 13.92
CA LEU A 105 21.11 11.34 14.38
C LEU A 105 20.36 12.24 15.37
N GLY A 106 19.07 12.01 15.58
CA GLY A 106 18.18 12.99 16.20
C GLY A 106 17.88 14.16 15.25
N GLU A 107 17.00 15.05 15.70
CA GLU A 107 16.49 16.17 14.90
C GLU A 107 17.59 17.18 14.52
N GLU A 108 18.46 17.54 15.47
CA GLU A 108 19.56 18.48 15.23
C GLU A 108 20.56 17.93 14.21
N GLY A 109 21.04 16.70 14.43
CA GLY A 109 22.01 16.07 13.51
C GLY A 109 21.41 15.80 12.13
N ALA A 110 20.13 15.44 12.04
CA ALA A 110 19.44 15.29 10.77
C ALA A 110 19.31 16.64 10.03
N SER A 111 19.02 17.71 10.77
CA SER A 111 18.94 19.07 10.21
C SER A 111 20.28 19.53 9.65
N GLU A 112 21.40 19.24 10.33
CA GLU A 112 22.74 19.53 9.83
C GLU A 112 23.01 18.83 8.49
N VAL A 113 22.62 17.55 8.38
CA VAL A 113 22.78 16.78 7.15
C VAL A 113 21.89 17.31 6.03
N ALA A 114 20.63 17.68 6.32
CA ALA A 114 19.74 18.30 5.33
C ALA A 114 20.30 19.62 4.79
N ILE A 115 20.90 20.45 5.67
CA ILE A 115 21.58 21.69 5.27
C ILE A 115 22.81 21.39 4.41
N ALA A 116 23.65 20.42 4.80
CA ALA A 116 24.85 20.06 4.05
C ALA A 116 24.51 19.51 2.64
N LEU A 117 23.44 18.71 2.54
CA LEU A 117 22.91 18.21 1.26
C LEU A 117 22.25 19.30 0.42
N ARG A 118 22.00 20.49 0.97
CA ARG A 118 21.11 21.52 0.40
C ARG A 118 19.74 20.95 0.03
N ASP A 119 19.13 20.24 0.97
CA ASP A 119 17.80 19.63 0.80
C ASP A 119 16.73 20.69 0.50
N ALA A 120 16.05 20.56 -0.63
CA ALA A 120 15.09 21.55 -1.11
C ALA A 120 13.86 21.65 -0.19
N SER A 121 13.38 20.53 0.36
CA SER A 121 12.21 20.51 1.24
C SER A 121 12.47 21.33 2.50
N TYR A 122 13.60 21.06 3.16
CA TYR A 122 14.00 21.70 4.39
C TYR A 122 14.41 23.17 4.17
N LEU A 123 15.23 23.46 3.15
CA LEU A 123 15.72 24.81 2.90
C LEU A 123 14.60 25.79 2.57
N ILE A 124 13.61 25.37 1.77
CA ILE A 124 12.48 26.23 1.39
C ILE A 124 11.53 26.44 2.57
N ASN A 125 11.09 25.35 3.22
CA ASN A 125 10.00 25.43 4.19
C ASN A 125 10.46 25.81 5.62
N VAL A 126 11.72 25.54 5.98
CA VAL A 126 12.25 25.78 7.32
C VAL A 126 13.22 26.95 7.35
N ARG A 127 14.13 27.02 6.37
CA ARG A 127 15.17 28.08 6.33
C ARG A 127 14.77 29.32 5.52
N ASN A 128 13.70 29.25 4.73
CA ASN A 128 13.29 30.31 3.80
C ASN A 128 14.43 30.75 2.85
N ASP A 129 15.15 29.76 2.30
CA ASP A 129 16.30 30.00 1.42
C ASP A 129 15.86 30.42 0.01
N ASP A 130 16.16 31.66 -0.38
CA ASP A 130 15.78 32.24 -1.69
C ASP A 130 16.42 31.51 -2.88
N GLU A 131 17.62 30.98 -2.71
CA GLU A 131 18.32 30.23 -3.76
C GLU A 131 17.67 28.87 -3.98
N ALA A 132 17.27 28.18 -2.91
CA ALA A 132 16.49 26.95 -3.01
C ALA A 132 15.14 27.19 -3.71
N VAL A 133 14.45 28.29 -3.42
CA VAL A 133 13.21 28.71 -4.11
C VAL A 133 13.45 29.01 -5.59
N ARG A 134 14.59 29.61 -5.94
CA ARG A 134 14.98 29.83 -7.35
C ARG A 134 15.23 28.49 -8.05
N MET A 135 15.99 27.60 -7.42
CA MET A 135 16.36 26.30 -7.95
C MET A 135 15.15 25.37 -8.11
N SER A 136 14.13 25.46 -7.25
CA SER A 136 12.91 24.66 -7.38
C SER A 136 12.08 25.00 -8.64
N LYS A 137 12.37 26.13 -9.29
CA LYS A 137 11.75 26.56 -10.56
C LYS A 137 12.62 26.24 -11.77
N ALA A 138 13.81 25.66 -11.58
CA ALA A 138 14.70 25.30 -12.69
C ALA A 138 14.12 24.13 -13.49
N PRO A 139 14.35 24.05 -14.82
CA PRO A 139 13.78 23.00 -15.67
C PRO A 139 14.08 21.58 -15.17
N GLY A 140 15.29 21.33 -14.68
CA GLY A 140 15.72 20.02 -14.15
C GLY A 140 15.09 19.62 -12.81
N PHE A 141 14.41 20.53 -12.12
CA PHE A 141 13.81 20.23 -10.83
C PHE A 141 12.60 19.31 -11.00
N GLY A 142 11.67 19.69 -11.87
CA GLY A 142 10.50 18.87 -12.20
C GLY A 142 10.86 17.63 -13.02
N SER A 143 11.67 17.80 -14.08
CA SER A 143 11.96 16.72 -15.03
C SER A 143 12.93 15.65 -14.52
N SER A 144 13.70 15.94 -13.45
CA SER A 144 14.67 14.98 -12.87
C SER A 144 14.44 14.74 -11.37
N LEU A 145 14.53 15.78 -10.53
CA LEU A 145 14.46 15.63 -9.07
C LEU A 145 13.08 15.16 -8.59
N GLN A 146 12.02 15.59 -9.26
CA GLN A 146 10.64 15.25 -8.91
C GLN A 146 9.97 14.30 -9.91
N ARG A 147 10.78 13.55 -10.67
CA ARG A 147 10.27 12.60 -11.66
C ARG A 147 9.48 11.45 -11.00
N GLU A 148 9.93 11.02 -9.83
CA GLU A 148 9.32 9.93 -9.04
C GLU A 148 8.31 10.51 -8.04
N ARG A 149 7.21 9.79 -7.79
CA ARG A 149 6.18 10.25 -6.84
C ARG A 149 6.69 10.24 -5.40
N GLY A 150 7.55 9.29 -5.06
CA GLY A 150 8.26 9.27 -3.78
C GLY A 150 9.05 10.57 -3.55
N ALA A 151 9.74 11.07 -4.58
CA ALA A 151 10.53 12.29 -4.50
C ALA A 151 9.65 13.56 -4.45
N GLN A 152 8.52 13.57 -5.16
CA GLN A 152 7.51 14.62 -5.02
C GLN A 152 6.98 14.71 -3.59
N ASN A 153 6.64 13.57 -2.99
CA ASN A 153 6.17 13.49 -1.60
C ASN A 153 7.28 13.93 -0.62
N ALA A 154 8.50 13.42 -0.81
CA ALA A 154 9.68 13.80 -0.02
C ALA A 154 9.96 15.31 -0.08
N PHE A 155 9.73 15.96 -1.22
CA PHE A 155 9.83 17.41 -1.33
C PHE A 155 8.70 18.15 -0.60
N GLN A 156 7.44 17.73 -0.76
CA GLN A 156 6.28 18.41 -0.19
C GLN A 156 6.20 18.27 1.34
N ASP A 157 6.50 17.07 1.85
CA ASP A 157 6.23 16.68 3.24
C ASP A 157 7.49 16.35 4.05
N GLY A 158 8.66 16.23 3.41
CA GLY A 158 9.91 15.86 4.09
C GLY A 158 10.28 16.75 5.28
N TRP A 159 10.13 18.07 5.12
CA TRP A 159 10.38 19.04 6.19
C TRP A 159 9.52 18.82 7.45
N LYS A 160 8.33 18.23 7.32
CA LYS A 160 7.41 17.96 8.45
C LYS A 160 7.96 16.91 9.41
N VAL A 161 8.80 15.99 8.90
CA VAL A 161 9.46 14.95 9.70
C VAL A 161 10.37 15.58 10.76
N PHE A 162 11.06 16.67 10.42
CA PHE A 162 11.90 17.41 11.35
C PHE A 162 11.08 18.12 12.44
N ALA A 163 9.89 18.62 12.10
CA ALA A 163 9.04 19.35 13.04
C ALA A 163 8.22 18.44 13.99
N GLN A 164 8.42 17.11 13.94
CA GLN A 164 7.54 16.10 14.56
C GLN A 164 6.04 16.28 14.27
N GLN A 165 5.72 17.04 13.22
CA GLN A 165 4.37 17.10 12.71
C GLN A 165 4.17 15.82 11.92
N MET A 166 3.63 14.78 12.58
CA MET A 166 3.13 13.63 11.84
C MET A 166 2.14 14.20 10.82
N ALA A 167 2.49 14.06 9.54
CA ALA A 167 1.68 14.58 8.45
C ALA A 167 0.35 13.83 8.48
N THR A 168 -0.65 14.34 9.20
CA THR A 168 -2.00 13.75 9.13
C THR A 168 -2.39 13.72 7.68
N ALA A 169 -2.72 12.55 7.12
CA ALA A 169 -3.08 12.48 5.70
C ALA A 169 -4.22 13.45 5.39
N ASN A 170 -4.17 14.09 4.23
CA ASN A 170 -5.25 14.97 3.80
C ASN A 170 -6.50 14.14 3.46
N ASN A 171 -7.67 14.78 3.51
CA ASN A 171 -8.87 14.19 2.91
C ASN A 171 -8.63 14.01 1.40
N LEU A 172 -9.33 13.04 0.80
CA LEU A 172 -9.26 12.81 -0.64
C LEU A 172 -10.61 13.11 -1.25
N ASP A 173 -10.65 14.10 -2.13
CA ASP A 173 -11.88 14.47 -2.83
C ASP A 173 -11.76 14.06 -4.30
N PHE A 174 -12.79 13.40 -4.81
CA PHE A 174 -12.76 12.78 -6.13
C PHE A 174 -14.05 13.06 -6.91
N ARG A 175 -13.90 13.37 -8.20
CA ARG A 175 -15.03 13.44 -9.13
C ARG A 175 -15.08 12.19 -9.98
N TYR A 176 -16.24 11.56 -10.03
CA TYR A 176 -16.44 10.34 -10.80
C TYR A 176 -17.63 10.48 -11.73
N LEU A 177 -17.57 9.72 -12.81
CA LEU A 177 -18.68 9.53 -13.72
C LEU A 177 -19.57 8.41 -13.18
N ASP A 178 -20.84 8.71 -12.93
CA ASP A 178 -21.83 7.70 -12.53
C ASP A 178 -22.31 6.85 -13.74
N ALA A 179 -23.15 5.85 -13.48
CA ALA A 179 -23.67 4.95 -14.50
C ALA A 179 -24.52 5.66 -15.59
N ASN A 180 -24.99 6.88 -15.33
CA ASN A 180 -25.76 7.69 -16.26
C ASN A 180 -24.90 8.70 -17.02
N GLY A 181 -23.58 8.70 -16.81
CA GLY A 181 -22.67 9.67 -17.42
C GLY A 181 -22.69 11.04 -16.75
N VAL A 182 -23.20 11.16 -15.53
CA VAL A 182 -23.21 12.42 -14.77
C VAL A 182 -21.99 12.47 -13.86
N ILE A 183 -21.29 13.61 -13.85
CA ILE A 183 -20.17 13.84 -12.94
C ILE A 183 -20.72 14.11 -11.54
N ARG A 184 -20.24 13.34 -10.56
CA ARG A 184 -20.59 13.42 -9.15
C ARG A 184 -19.31 13.61 -8.34
N GLU A 185 -19.42 14.25 -7.19
CA GLU A 185 -18.31 14.41 -6.25
C GLU A 185 -18.50 13.48 -5.05
N ILE A 186 -17.41 12.91 -4.56
CA ILE A 186 -17.35 12.13 -3.33
C ILE A 186 -16.16 12.60 -2.49
N LEU A 187 -16.40 12.79 -1.19
CA LEU A 187 -15.39 13.28 -0.25
C LEU A 187 -15.01 12.16 0.72
N PHE A 188 -13.76 11.72 0.68
CA PHE A 188 -13.24 10.72 1.59
C PHE A 188 -12.59 11.39 2.81
N ARG A 189 -13.18 11.16 3.98
CA ARG A 189 -12.72 11.74 5.24
C ARG A 189 -11.63 10.88 5.86
N TYR A 190 -10.43 11.43 5.97
CA TYR A 190 -9.27 10.79 6.61
C TYR A 190 -8.71 11.58 7.80
N ARG A 191 -9.32 12.73 8.10
CA ARG A 191 -9.02 13.55 9.27
C ARG A 191 -10.23 13.71 10.16
N SER A 192 -10.01 13.64 11.46
CA SER A 192 -11.03 13.91 12.46
C SER A 192 -10.46 14.69 13.64
N PRO A 193 -11.21 15.63 14.22
CA PRO A 193 -10.89 16.22 15.51
C PRO A 193 -11.17 15.26 16.68
N THR A 194 -11.80 14.12 16.42
CA THR A 194 -12.16 13.11 17.42
C THR A 194 -11.19 11.92 17.40
N PRO A 195 -11.10 11.12 18.46
CA PRO A 195 -10.25 9.93 18.49
C PRO A 195 -10.80 8.73 17.67
N LEU A 196 -11.91 8.91 16.95
CA LEU A 196 -12.47 7.85 16.12
C LEU A 196 -11.54 7.53 14.93
N PRO A 197 -11.42 6.25 14.53
CA PRO A 197 -10.47 5.85 13.49
C PRO A 197 -11.00 6.25 12.10
N HIS A 198 -10.37 7.24 11.47
CA HIS A 198 -10.73 7.71 10.12
C HIS A 198 -9.77 7.19 9.04
N ASP A 199 -9.05 6.10 9.28
CA ASP A 199 -8.05 5.59 8.34
C ASP A 199 -8.66 4.82 7.15
N ILE A 200 -9.94 4.43 7.27
CA ILE A 200 -10.66 3.59 6.30
C ILE A 200 -11.97 4.27 5.91
N ASN A 201 -12.17 4.49 4.62
CA ASN A 201 -13.48 4.82 4.05
C ASN A 201 -14.11 3.57 3.41
N VAL A 202 -15.44 3.46 3.45
CA VAL A 202 -16.17 2.29 2.96
C VAL A 202 -17.24 2.73 1.97
N LEU A 203 -17.18 2.17 0.76
CA LEU A 203 -18.23 2.18 -0.25
C LEU A 203 -19.10 0.93 -0.04
N ILE A 204 -20.38 1.11 0.25
CA ILE A 204 -21.32 -0.01 0.43
C ILE A 204 -22.61 0.21 -0.36
N GLY A 205 -23.21 -0.87 -0.84
CA GLY A 205 -24.48 -0.85 -1.55
C GLY A 205 -24.68 -2.13 -2.37
N PRO A 206 -25.82 -2.25 -3.09
CA PRO A 206 -26.14 -3.43 -3.88
C PRO A 206 -25.08 -3.79 -4.93
N ASN A 207 -25.07 -5.04 -5.38
CA ASN A 207 -24.15 -5.49 -6.42
C ASN A 207 -24.44 -4.79 -7.75
N GLY A 208 -23.37 -4.42 -8.47
CA GLY A 208 -23.48 -3.74 -9.77
C GLY A 208 -23.91 -2.26 -9.71
N ILE A 209 -23.97 -1.63 -8.53
CA ILE A 209 -24.31 -0.21 -8.39
C ILE A 209 -23.17 0.76 -8.76
N GLY A 210 -21.96 0.25 -9.02
CA GLY A 210 -20.81 1.05 -9.47
C GLY A 210 -19.72 1.31 -8.42
N LYS A 211 -19.70 0.57 -7.30
CA LYS A 211 -18.63 0.67 -6.28
C LYS A 211 -17.24 0.41 -6.89
N SER A 212 -17.06 -0.73 -7.53
CA SER A 212 -15.79 -1.12 -8.16
C SER A 212 -15.47 -0.23 -9.37
N GLN A 213 -16.50 0.26 -10.09
CA GLN A 213 -16.34 1.25 -11.16
C GLN A 213 -15.76 2.59 -10.65
N LEU A 214 -16.12 3.03 -9.44
CA LEU A 214 -15.49 4.19 -8.80
C LEU A 214 -14.01 3.92 -8.49
N LEU A 215 -13.69 2.73 -7.94
CA LEU A 215 -12.30 2.33 -7.70
C LEU A 215 -11.47 2.31 -9.00
N HIS A 216 -12.04 1.79 -10.10
CA HIS A 216 -11.39 1.82 -11.42
C HIS A 216 -11.08 3.23 -11.89
N GLN A 217 -11.99 4.18 -11.67
CA GLN A 217 -11.78 5.58 -12.05
C GLN A 217 -10.66 6.22 -11.23
N ILE A 218 -10.59 5.95 -9.92
CA ILE A 218 -9.50 6.40 -9.05
C ILE A 218 -8.15 5.86 -9.55
N VAL A 219 -8.08 4.56 -9.84
CA VAL A 219 -6.87 3.92 -10.34
C VAL A 219 -6.45 4.48 -11.69
N ARG A 220 -7.39 4.63 -12.63
CA ARG A 220 -7.07 5.18 -13.96
C ARG A 220 -6.59 6.62 -13.87
N ASP A 221 -7.22 7.46 -13.07
CA ASP A 221 -6.78 8.86 -12.92
C ASP A 221 -5.37 8.94 -12.31
N TRP A 222 -5.08 8.08 -11.33
CA TRP A 222 -3.75 7.96 -10.73
C TRP A 222 -2.68 7.44 -11.71
N ILE A 223 -3.00 6.45 -12.53
CA ILE A 223 -2.08 5.93 -13.55
C ILE A 223 -1.87 6.97 -14.65
N ASP A 224 -2.95 7.68 -15.02
CA ASP A 224 -2.91 8.60 -16.15
C ASP A 224 -2.19 9.92 -15.85
N ASP A 225 -2.21 10.39 -14.60
CA ASP A 225 -1.47 11.57 -14.10
C ASP A 225 -1.42 12.76 -15.07
N ASP A 226 -2.53 13.01 -15.77
CA ASP A 226 -2.59 14.03 -16.82
C ASP A 226 -3.00 15.39 -16.23
N ASP A 227 -1.98 16.18 -15.88
CA ASP A 227 -2.14 17.54 -15.37
C ASP A 227 -2.74 18.53 -16.41
N SER A 228 -2.92 18.12 -17.66
CA SER A 228 -3.54 18.95 -18.71
C SER A 228 -5.07 18.82 -18.78
N LYS A 229 -5.66 17.91 -18.00
CA LYS A 229 -7.12 17.72 -17.94
C LYS A 229 -7.83 19.00 -17.48
N PRO A 230 -8.98 19.36 -18.08
CA PRO A 230 -9.80 20.46 -17.62
C PRO A 230 -10.17 20.32 -16.15
N ALA A 231 -10.22 21.44 -15.43
CA ALA A 231 -10.47 21.46 -14.00
C ALA A 231 -11.80 20.80 -13.59
N GLU A 232 -12.79 20.69 -14.48
CA GLU A 232 -14.11 20.08 -14.24
C GLU A 232 -14.22 18.59 -14.63
N SER A 233 -13.14 17.98 -15.14
CA SER A 233 -13.13 16.58 -15.55
C SER A 233 -13.19 15.59 -14.37
N PRO A 234 -13.59 14.33 -14.58
CA PRO A 234 -13.45 13.27 -13.57
C PRO A 234 -11.99 13.10 -13.16
N GLY A 235 -11.75 12.87 -11.87
CA GLY A 235 -10.41 12.75 -11.28
C GLY A 235 -10.32 13.33 -9.88
N PHE A 236 -9.11 13.32 -9.33
CA PHE A 236 -8.83 13.96 -8.04
C PHE A 236 -9.04 15.48 -8.11
N ILE A 237 -9.82 16.05 -7.19
CA ILE A 237 -10.06 17.50 -7.14
C ILE A 237 -8.79 18.26 -6.74
N THR A 238 -8.07 17.70 -5.79
CA THR A 238 -6.73 18.15 -5.38
C THR A 238 -5.77 17.00 -5.53
N ARG A 239 -4.60 17.24 -6.13
CA ARG A 239 -3.57 16.21 -6.29
C ARG A 239 -3.20 15.63 -4.92
N PRO A 240 -3.35 14.32 -4.72
CA PRO A 240 -3.15 13.73 -3.42
C PRO A 240 -1.66 13.51 -3.14
N SER A 241 -1.21 13.77 -1.90
CA SER A 241 0.16 13.44 -1.46
C SER A 241 0.24 11.95 -1.12
N LEU A 242 0.27 11.11 -2.16
CA LEU A 242 0.39 9.66 -2.05
C LEU A 242 1.70 9.18 -2.65
N SER A 243 2.31 8.16 -2.05
CA SER A 243 3.48 7.49 -2.66
C SER A 243 3.05 6.46 -3.71
N GLN A 244 1.95 5.75 -3.44
CA GLN A 244 1.44 4.70 -4.31
C GLN A 244 -0.05 4.42 -4.07
N ILE A 245 -0.67 3.74 -5.03
CA ILE A 245 -1.95 3.06 -4.87
C ILE A 245 -1.74 1.54 -4.92
N VAL A 246 -2.24 0.82 -3.92
CA VAL A 246 -2.23 -0.65 -3.89
C VAL A 246 -3.65 -1.16 -4.00
N VAL A 247 -3.92 -2.02 -4.98
CA VAL A 247 -5.23 -2.64 -5.20
C VAL A 247 -5.18 -4.11 -4.78
N LEU A 248 -6.11 -4.50 -3.93
CA LEU A 248 -6.38 -5.88 -3.53
C LEU A 248 -7.78 -6.25 -4.03
N SER A 249 -7.84 -7.00 -5.14
CA SER A 249 -9.11 -7.50 -5.69
C SER A 249 -8.94 -8.95 -6.12
N TYR A 250 -9.58 -9.85 -5.38
CA TYR A 250 -9.61 -11.29 -5.69
C TYR A 250 -10.93 -11.71 -6.35
N SER A 251 -11.73 -10.74 -6.80
CA SER A 251 -12.89 -10.99 -7.64
C SER A 251 -12.44 -11.41 -9.04
N PRO A 252 -12.95 -12.52 -9.61
CA PRO A 252 -12.60 -12.95 -10.97
C PRO A 252 -13.26 -12.08 -12.05
N PHE A 253 -14.21 -11.21 -11.69
CA PHE A 253 -14.98 -10.40 -12.63
C PHE A 253 -14.39 -9.00 -12.83
N GLU A 254 -13.49 -8.59 -11.96
CA GLU A 254 -12.90 -7.26 -11.95
C GLU A 254 -11.72 -7.15 -12.89
N ARG A 255 -11.54 -5.96 -13.48
CA ARG A 255 -10.55 -5.72 -14.55
C ARG A 255 -9.66 -4.51 -14.24
N PHE A 256 -9.06 -4.53 -13.06
CA PHE A 256 -8.08 -3.50 -12.70
C PHE A 256 -6.83 -3.68 -13.58
N PRO A 257 -6.16 -2.58 -13.98
CA PRO A 257 -4.88 -2.68 -14.68
C PRO A 257 -3.91 -3.57 -13.89
N ILE A 258 -3.23 -4.52 -14.54
CA ILE A 258 -2.27 -5.42 -13.86
C ILE A 258 -0.89 -4.79 -13.82
N THR A 259 -0.55 -4.06 -14.88
CA THR A 259 0.73 -3.35 -15.07
C THR A 259 0.46 -1.92 -15.51
N MET A 260 1.46 -1.06 -15.34
CA MET A 260 1.49 0.27 -15.95
C MET A 260 2.06 0.15 -17.36
N GLU A 261 1.26 0.47 -18.38
CA GLU A 261 1.71 0.59 -19.77
C GLU A 261 2.12 2.04 -20.08
N ARG A 262 3.18 2.56 -19.42
CA ARG A 262 3.73 3.88 -19.76
C ARG A 262 5.24 3.85 -19.89
N GLU A 263 5.74 4.43 -20.98
CA GLU A 263 7.16 4.63 -21.25
C GLU A 263 7.73 5.86 -20.50
N ASP A 264 6.85 6.78 -20.05
CA ASP A 264 7.27 8.11 -19.57
C ASP A 264 7.70 8.17 -18.10
N PHE A 265 7.15 7.29 -17.25
CA PHE A 265 7.50 7.19 -15.82
C PHE A 265 8.27 5.90 -15.56
N GLN A 266 9.49 6.00 -15.00
CA GLN A 266 10.27 4.84 -14.52
C GLN A 266 9.67 4.18 -13.27
N ASP A 267 8.66 4.81 -12.66
CA ASP A 267 8.13 4.47 -11.34
C ASP A 267 7.03 3.39 -11.45
N GLN A 268 7.41 2.17 -11.85
CA GLN A 268 6.49 1.00 -11.88
C GLN A 268 5.88 0.65 -10.52
N ASP A 269 6.40 1.26 -9.45
CA ASP A 269 6.05 0.98 -8.07
C ASP A 269 4.97 1.90 -7.50
N VAL A 270 4.55 2.93 -8.24
CA VAL A 270 3.49 3.85 -7.79
C VAL A 270 2.09 3.23 -7.88
N TYR A 271 1.97 2.07 -8.51
CA TYR A 271 0.75 1.28 -8.55
C TYR A 271 1.09 -0.21 -8.42
N ARG A 272 0.38 -0.91 -7.53
CA ARG A 272 0.50 -2.36 -7.35
C ARG A 272 -0.87 -3.00 -7.36
N TYR A 273 -1.02 -4.06 -8.14
CA TYR A 273 -2.22 -4.88 -8.17
C TYR A 273 -1.93 -6.29 -7.62
N PHE A 274 -2.79 -6.74 -6.71
CA PHE A 274 -2.81 -8.09 -6.19
C PHE A 274 -4.20 -8.68 -6.38
N GLY A 275 -4.27 -9.82 -7.06
CA GLY A 275 -5.52 -10.48 -7.38
C GLY A 275 -5.33 -11.80 -8.09
N LEU A 276 -6.41 -12.32 -8.69
CA LEU A 276 -6.42 -13.58 -9.42
C LEU A 276 -5.97 -13.46 -10.89
N ARG A 277 -5.65 -12.26 -11.35
CA ARG A 277 -5.29 -11.98 -12.74
C ARG A 277 -3.79 -11.73 -12.86
N GLY A 278 -3.17 -12.29 -13.89
CA GLY A 278 -1.78 -12.00 -14.24
C GLY A 278 -1.57 -11.92 -15.75
N PRO A 279 -0.36 -11.54 -16.19
CA PRO A 279 -0.01 -11.51 -17.60
C PRO A 279 -0.13 -12.92 -18.21
N ALA A 280 -0.59 -13.01 -19.46
CA ALA A 280 -0.58 -14.28 -20.18
C ALA A 280 0.85 -14.82 -20.30
N GLU A 281 1.05 -16.10 -19.98
CA GLU A 281 2.32 -16.77 -20.28
C GLU A 281 2.54 -16.80 -21.80
N ALA A 282 3.80 -16.64 -22.23
CA ALA A 282 4.17 -16.65 -23.64
C ALA A 282 3.87 -18.02 -24.30
N GLY A 283 2.66 -18.18 -24.83
CA GLY A 283 2.19 -19.40 -25.49
C GLY A 283 0.72 -19.29 -25.90
N ASN A 284 0.48 -19.11 -27.20
CA ASN A 284 -0.82 -19.16 -27.93
C ASN A 284 -1.99 -18.25 -27.48
N VAL A 285 -1.85 -17.45 -26.43
CA VAL A 285 -2.81 -16.39 -26.08
C VAL A 285 -2.32 -15.06 -26.66
N PRO A 286 -3.18 -14.21 -27.26
CA PRO A 286 -2.80 -12.88 -27.69
C PRO A 286 -2.15 -12.10 -26.54
N VAL A 287 -1.08 -11.36 -26.83
CA VAL A 287 -0.20 -10.66 -25.87
C VAL A 287 -0.92 -9.64 -24.95
N ASN A 288 -2.21 -9.35 -25.20
CA ASN A 288 -3.01 -8.34 -24.50
C ASN A 288 -4.20 -8.91 -23.69
N GLU A 289 -4.27 -10.22 -23.43
CA GLU A 289 -5.34 -10.80 -22.61
C GLU A 289 -4.84 -11.27 -21.24
N ASP A 290 -5.40 -10.69 -20.17
CA ASP A 290 -5.15 -11.08 -18.79
C ASP A 290 -5.75 -12.46 -18.50
N VAL A 291 -5.02 -13.35 -17.83
CA VAL A 291 -5.47 -14.71 -17.52
C VAL A 291 -5.80 -14.85 -16.04
N LEU A 292 -6.94 -15.48 -15.74
CA LEU A 292 -7.31 -15.90 -14.40
C LEU A 292 -6.43 -17.09 -13.97
N SER A 293 -5.69 -16.94 -12.87
CA SER A 293 -4.76 -17.94 -12.36
C SER A 293 -4.74 -17.98 -10.85
N LEU A 294 -4.80 -19.20 -10.29
CA LEU A 294 -4.61 -19.44 -8.86
C LEU A 294 -3.12 -19.45 -8.46
N GLU A 295 -2.21 -19.45 -9.43
CA GLU A 295 -0.76 -19.40 -9.20
C GLU A 295 -0.26 -17.97 -8.99
N VAL A 296 -0.87 -16.99 -9.67
CA VAL A 296 -0.48 -15.57 -9.56
C VAL A 296 -0.49 -15.06 -8.12
N PRO A 297 -1.55 -15.29 -7.31
CA PRO A 297 -1.52 -14.96 -5.89
C PRO A 297 -0.39 -15.61 -5.10
N LYS A 298 -0.04 -16.87 -5.40
CA LYS A 298 1.01 -17.60 -4.67
C LYS A 298 2.37 -16.97 -4.94
N GLU A 299 2.68 -16.75 -6.21
CA GLU A 299 3.94 -16.17 -6.64
C GLU A 299 4.13 -14.77 -6.06
N ALA A 300 3.08 -13.94 -6.16
CA ALA A 300 3.07 -12.60 -5.58
C ALA A 300 3.32 -12.63 -4.07
N THR A 301 2.62 -13.52 -3.36
CA THR A 301 2.75 -13.65 -1.90
C THR A 301 4.15 -14.10 -1.48
N ALA A 302 4.76 -15.05 -2.19
CA ALA A 302 6.13 -15.49 -1.90
C ALA A 302 7.13 -14.33 -2.05
N ARG A 303 7.02 -13.55 -3.12
CA ARG A 303 7.87 -12.36 -3.34
C ARG A 303 7.64 -11.29 -2.29
N SER A 304 6.38 -11.02 -1.94
CA SER A 304 6.00 -10.03 -0.92
C SER A 304 6.50 -10.40 0.48
N LEU A 305 6.53 -11.70 0.82
CA LEU A 305 7.12 -12.15 2.08
C LEU A 305 8.61 -11.85 2.15
N ILE A 306 9.35 -12.08 1.05
CA ILE A 306 10.77 -11.74 1.00
C ILE A 306 10.99 -10.22 0.96
N SER A 307 10.08 -9.46 0.33
CA SER A 307 10.08 -8.00 0.41
C SER A 307 9.95 -7.49 1.85
N CYS A 308 9.10 -8.13 2.68
CA CYS A 308 9.02 -7.83 4.11
C CYS A 308 10.37 -8.05 4.82
N VAL A 309 11.08 -9.15 4.49
CA VAL A 309 12.41 -9.45 5.02
C VAL A 309 13.41 -8.37 4.58
N SER A 310 13.45 -8.04 3.29
CA SER A 310 14.35 -7.02 2.74
C SER A 310 14.17 -5.67 3.42
N ASP A 311 12.93 -5.24 3.59
CA ASP A 311 12.62 -3.98 4.24
C ASP A 311 12.98 -4.00 5.73
N ASP A 312 12.66 -5.07 6.46
CA ASP A 312 13.01 -5.17 7.88
C ASP A 312 14.53 -5.22 8.11
N VAL A 313 15.29 -5.82 7.20
CA VAL A 313 16.76 -5.78 7.21
C VAL A 313 17.26 -4.36 6.93
N ARG A 314 16.69 -3.69 5.92
CA ARG A 314 17.08 -2.35 5.50
C ARG A 314 16.81 -1.30 6.58
N PHE A 315 15.61 -1.32 7.15
CA PHE A 315 15.14 -0.33 8.12
C PHE A 315 15.38 -0.74 9.58
N ARG A 316 16.24 -1.75 9.83
CA ARG A 316 16.50 -2.31 11.17
C ARG A 316 16.91 -1.30 12.24
N ALA A 317 17.50 -0.18 11.84
CA ALA A 317 17.99 0.85 12.76
C ALA A 317 16.88 1.84 13.21
N MET A 318 15.72 1.85 12.53
CA MET A 318 14.60 2.72 12.86
C MET A 318 13.80 2.14 14.03
N ARG A 319 13.76 2.87 15.16
CA ARG A 319 12.98 2.44 16.34
C ARG A 319 11.49 2.35 16.06
N ALA A 320 10.97 3.24 15.22
CA ALA A 320 9.55 3.31 14.85
C ALA A 320 9.21 2.52 13.58
N TRP A 321 10.15 1.73 13.05
CA TRP A 321 9.88 0.91 11.87
C TRP A 321 8.82 -0.14 12.14
N ALA A 322 8.09 -0.47 11.07
CA ALA A 322 6.91 -1.30 11.15
C ALA A 322 7.18 -2.74 11.58
N LYS A 323 8.41 -3.24 11.35
CA LYS A 323 8.76 -4.66 11.52
C LYS A 323 7.75 -5.53 10.78
N LYS A 324 7.70 -5.36 9.45
CA LYS A 324 6.70 -5.95 8.56
C LYS A 324 6.56 -7.45 8.77
N LEU A 325 7.67 -8.17 8.94
CA LEU A 325 7.64 -9.62 9.14
C LEU A 325 7.05 -10.00 10.49
N ALA A 326 7.44 -9.32 11.57
CA ALA A 326 6.89 -9.58 12.91
C ALA A 326 5.38 -9.25 12.96
N THR A 327 4.98 -8.14 12.33
CA THR A 327 3.57 -7.75 12.18
C THR A 327 2.80 -8.81 11.40
N ALA A 328 3.33 -9.30 10.26
CA ALA A 328 2.71 -10.37 9.49
C ALA A 328 2.54 -11.64 10.35
N GLU A 329 3.55 -12.03 11.12
CA GLU A 329 3.47 -13.20 12.00
C GLU A 329 2.37 -13.04 13.07
N GLU A 330 2.33 -11.88 13.74
CA GLU A 330 1.31 -11.57 14.75
C GLU A 330 -0.11 -11.62 14.17
N VAL A 331 -0.32 -10.94 13.04
CA VAL A 331 -1.60 -10.90 12.33
C VAL A 331 -2.06 -12.29 11.94
N LEU A 332 -1.21 -13.06 11.27
CA LEU A 332 -1.57 -14.36 10.75
C LEU A 332 -1.84 -15.37 11.88
N ARG A 333 -1.14 -15.25 13.02
CA ARG A 333 -1.37 -16.09 14.20
C ARG A 333 -2.75 -15.89 14.81
N SER A 334 -3.40 -14.75 14.58
CA SER A 334 -4.80 -14.52 15.00
C SER A 334 -5.82 -15.32 14.18
N ALA A 335 -5.47 -15.71 12.94
CA ALA A 335 -6.32 -16.45 12.02
C ALA A 335 -6.05 -17.97 12.04
N PHE A 336 -4.79 -18.38 12.23
CA PHE A 336 -4.40 -19.78 12.36
C PHE A 336 -3.04 -19.93 13.07
N SER A 337 -2.87 -21.04 13.80
CA SER A 337 -1.62 -21.31 14.54
C SER A 337 -0.58 -21.97 13.64
N PHE A 338 0.63 -21.39 13.61
CA PHE A 338 1.82 -21.91 12.91
C PHE A 338 3.09 -21.54 13.70
N ASP A 339 4.22 -22.20 13.45
CA ASP A 339 5.50 -21.90 14.09
C ASP A 339 6.30 -20.88 13.27
N PHE A 340 6.40 -21.09 11.95
CA PHE A 340 7.07 -20.20 11.01
C PHE A 340 6.48 -20.32 9.59
N ALA A 341 6.75 -19.30 8.76
CA ALA A 341 6.53 -19.37 7.33
C ALA A 341 7.82 -19.82 6.62
N ALA A 342 7.69 -20.35 5.41
CA ALA A 342 8.82 -20.76 4.59
C ALA A 342 8.54 -20.54 3.10
N VAL A 343 9.61 -20.35 2.34
CA VAL A 343 9.57 -20.31 0.87
C VAL A 343 10.46 -21.40 0.29
N GLU A 344 10.05 -21.99 -0.82
CA GLU A 344 10.87 -22.95 -1.55
C GLU A 344 11.93 -22.21 -2.38
N VAL A 345 13.15 -22.72 -2.39
CA VAL A 345 14.25 -22.23 -3.21
C VAL A 345 14.83 -23.35 -4.08
N GLU A 346 15.49 -22.98 -5.16
CA GLU A 346 16.38 -23.90 -5.87
C GLU A 346 17.44 -24.44 -4.92
N ARG A 347 17.70 -25.75 -5.01
CA ARG A 347 18.66 -26.42 -4.14
C ARG A 347 20.06 -25.81 -4.32
N ASP A 348 20.60 -25.24 -3.24
CA ASP A 348 21.94 -24.66 -3.17
C ASP A 348 22.58 -24.98 -1.79
N ASP A 349 23.84 -24.60 -1.59
CA ASP A 349 24.49 -24.67 -0.29
C ASP A 349 23.74 -23.79 0.72
N PRO A 350 23.42 -24.28 1.93
CA PRO A 350 22.71 -23.48 2.92
C PRO A 350 23.33 -22.10 3.12
N SER A 351 24.67 -22.00 3.17
CA SER A 351 25.37 -20.74 3.44
C SER A 351 25.22 -19.68 2.35
N THR A 352 24.58 -20.01 1.23
CA THR A 352 24.12 -19.04 0.22
C THR A 352 22.98 -18.17 0.74
N PHE A 353 22.11 -18.72 1.59
CA PHE A 353 20.89 -18.06 2.06
C PHE A 353 21.00 -17.51 3.48
N ALA A 354 22.06 -17.86 4.22
CA ALA A 354 22.29 -17.34 5.56
C ALA A 354 23.68 -16.70 5.74
N SER A 355 23.71 -15.64 6.53
CA SER A 355 24.94 -14.94 6.90
C SER A 355 25.87 -15.81 7.73
N LYS A 356 27.09 -16.01 7.23
CA LYS A 356 28.17 -16.76 7.93
C LYS A 356 28.64 -16.10 9.24
N ALA A 357 28.23 -14.86 9.50
CA ALA A 357 28.68 -14.09 10.65
C ALA A 357 27.94 -14.44 11.96
N ILE A 358 26.82 -15.17 11.89
CA ILE A 358 25.94 -15.43 13.03
C ILE A 358 25.94 -16.92 13.35
N MET A 359 26.20 -17.27 14.62
CA MET A 359 26.16 -18.66 15.10
C MET A 359 24.73 -19.07 15.45
N GLY A 360 24.22 -20.15 14.86
CA GLY A 360 22.87 -20.67 15.12
C GLY A 360 22.45 -21.80 14.17
N PRO A 361 21.29 -22.44 14.37
CA PRO A 361 20.73 -23.37 13.39
C PRO A 361 20.44 -22.64 12.09
N HIS A 362 20.84 -23.23 10.98
CA HIS A 362 20.66 -22.64 9.66
C HIS A 362 19.15 -22.50 9.35
N PRO A 363 18.67 -21.36 8.80
CA PRO A 363 17.27 -21.20 8.41
C PRO A 363 16.88 -22.09 7.20
N VAL A 364 17.77 -22.95 6.71
CA VAL A 364 17.53 -23.78 5.51
C VAL A 364 17.31 -25.21 5.95
N PHE A 365 16.28 -25.86 5.42
CA PHE A 365 15.94 -27.23 5.74
C PHE A 365 15.37 -27.96 4.53
N ASP A 366 15.48 -29.29 4.53
CA ASP A 366 14.90 -30.13 3.48
C ASP A 366 13.42 -30.45 3.81
N GLY A 367 12.57 -30.33 2.80
CA GLY A 367 11.17 -30.73 2.83
C GLY A 367 10.98 -32.24 2.69
N PRO A 368 9.74 -32.74 2.91
CA PRO A 368 9.44 -34.17 2.93
C PRO A 368 9.66 -34.87 1.57
N ASN A 369 9.61 -34.14 0.44
CA ASN A 369 9.82 -34.71 -0.90
C ASN A 369 11.15 -34.26 -1.54
N GLY A 370 12.09 -33.77 -0.73
CA GLY A 370 13.41 -33.33 -1.19
C GLY A 370 13.46 -31.89 -1.71
N GLU A 371 12.39 -31.11 -1.53
CA GLU A 371 12.40 -29.66 -1.72
C GLU A 371 13.38 -29.01 -0.72
N GLN A 372 13.93 -27.84 -1.06
CA GLN A 372 14.73 -27.05 -0.12
C GLN A 372 13.94 -25.80 0.26
N PHE A 373 13.76 -25.59 1.57
CA PHE A 373 13.03 -24.45 2.11
C PHE A 373 13.95 -23.52 2.87
N VAL A 374 13.66 -22.22 2.76
CA VAL A 374 14.18 -21.20 3.67
C VAL A 374 13.07 -20.82 4.64
N ARG A 375 13.33 -21.01 5.93
CA ARG A 375 12.51 -20.55 7.03
C ARG A 375 12.55 -19.03 7.09
N ILE A 376 11.38 -18.43 7.17
CA ILE A 376 11.19 -16.99 7.26
C ILE A 376 10.46 -16.70 8.57
N SER A 377 11.20 -16.13 9.52
CA SER A 377 10.67 -15.68 10.81
C SER A 377 11.38 -14.44 11.31
N SER A 378 10.67 -13.60 12.07
CA SER A 378 11.24 -12.40 12.70
C SER A 378 12.42 -12.72 13.63
N GLN A 379 12.47 -13.93 14.20
CA GLN A 379 13.55 -14.38 15.07
C GLN A 379 14.87 -14.65 14.32
N GLU A 380 14.77 -15.01 13.04
CA GLU A 380 15.91 -15.41 12.20
C GLU A 380 16.33 -14.32 11.23
N LEU A 381 15.62 -13.18 11.22
CA LEU A 381 15.85 -12.04 10.35
C LEU A 381 17.33 -11.64 10.21
N PRO A 382 18.15 -11.57 11.27
CA PRO A 382 19.56 -11.19 11.13
C PRO A 382 20.41 -12.16 10.29
N GLN A 383 19.97 -13.42 10.20
CA GLN A 383 20.67 -14.47 9.44
C GLN A 383 20.28 -14.48 7.97
N LEU A 384 19.10 -13.99 7.60
CA LEU A 384 18.58 -14.11 6.24
C LEU A 384 19.34 -13.21 5.25
N VAL A 385 19.61 -13.73 4.06
CA VAL A 385 20.20 -12.98 2.94
C VAL A 385 19.14 -12.81 1.84
N PRO A 386 18.29 -11.77 1.91
CA PRO A 386 17.08 -11.67 1.08
C PRO A 386 17.38 -11.68 -0.43
N ASP A 387 18.40 -10.96 -0.89
CA ASP A 387 18.75 -10.91 -2.32
C ASP A 387 19.03 -12.31 -2.89
N ARG A 388 19.73 -13.15 -2.12
CA ARG A 388 20.03 -14.54 -2.52
C ARG A 388 18.80 -15.43 -2.51
N ILE A 389 17.87 -15.19 -1.57
CA ILE A 389 16.59 -15.90 -1.53
C ILE A 389 15.77 -15.54 -2.76
N VAL A 390 15.70 -14.26 -3.15
CA VAL A 390 14.99 -13.79 -4.35
C VAL A 390 15.57 -14.43 -5.62
N ASP A 391 16.91 -14.44 -5.77
CA ASP A 391 17.61 -15.00 -6.94
C ASP A 391 17.27 -16.47 -7.20
N ARG A 392 16.97 -17.24 -6.14
CA ARG A 392 16.72 -18.69 -6.20
C ARG A 392 15.28 -19.07 -5.88
N LEU A 393 14.36 -18.12 -5.75
CA LEU A 393 13.00 -18.35 -5.27
C LEU A 393 12.19 -19.19 -6.26
N ARG A 394 11.60 -20.29 -5.78
CA ARG A 394 10.56 -21.05 -6.51
C ARG A 394 9.18 -20.49 -6.16
N ALA A 395 8.86 -19.34 -6.76
CA ALA A 395 7.68 -18.57 -6.41
C ALA A 395 6.35 -19.32 -6.59
N ARG A 396 6.26 -20.25 -7.55
CA ARG A 396 5.05 -21.04 -7.85
C ARG A 396 4.53 -21.84 -6.65
N THR A 397 5.43 -22.26 -5.77
CA THR A 397 5.05 -23.00 -4.55
C THR A 397 4.30 -22.11 -3.56
N GLY A 398 4.52 -20.80 -3.62
CA GLY A 398 3.95 -19.83 -2.69
C GLY A 398 4.62 -19.87 -1.32
N VAL A 399 3.90 -19.36 -0.32
CA VAL A 399 4.32 -19.41 1.09
C VAL A 399 3.74 -20.66 1.74
N VAL A 400 4.60 -21.42 2.41
CA VAL A 400 4.21 -22.62 3.17
C VAL A 400 4.37 -22.33 4.66
N PHE A 401 3.33 -22.61 5.44
CA PHE A 401 3.37 -22.47 6.90
C PHE A 401 3.64 -23.82 7.54
N PHE A 402 4.47 -23.86 8.58
CA PHE A 402 4.80 -25.09 9.30
C PHE A 402 4.33 -25.02 10.74
N LYS A 403 3.92 -26.16 11.29
CA LYS A 403 3.62 -26.34 12.71
C LYS A 403 4.05 -27.73 13.16
N ASP A 404 4.71 -27.82 14.31
CA ASP A 404 5.19 -29.08 14.90
C ASP A 404 6.04 -29.90 13.90
N GLY A 405 6.79 -29.21 13.03
CA GLY A 405 7.65 -29.81 12.00
C GLY A 405 6.93 -30.28 10.72
N ALA A 406 5.63 -30.06 10.57
CA ALA A 406 4.85 -30.46 9.39
C ALA A 406 4.26 -29.24 8.65
N PRO A 407 4.11 -29.30 7.31
CA PRO A 407 3.43 -28.24 6.55
C PRO A 407 1.93 -28.21 6.87
N LEU A 408 1.37 -27.01 6.99
CA LEU A 408 -0.04 -26.78 7.27
C LEU A 408 -0.87 -26.73 6.00
N HIS A 409 -2.06 -27.33 6.05
CA HIS A 409 -3.09 -27.16 5.03
C HIS A 409 -4.08 -26.08 5.46
N LEU A 410 -4.02 -24.92 4.80
CA LEU A 410 -4.92 -23.80 5.07
C LEU A 410 -6.27 -23.97 4.35
N SER A 411 -7.35 -23.48 4.97
CA SER A 411 -8.64 -23.29 4.28
C SER A 411 -8.51 -22.25 3.16
N SER A 412 -9.46 -22.20 2.23
CA SER A 412 -9.48 -21.17 1.17
C SER A 412 -9.47 -19.76 1.75
N GLY A 413 -10.26 -19.50 2.81
CA GLY A 413 -10.32 -18.22 3.49
C GLY A 413 -9.04 -17.86 4.25
N GLN A 414 -8.43 -18.82 4.97
CA GLN A 414 -7.14 -18.59 5.65
C GLN A 414 -6.01 -18.30 4.64
N ARG A 415 -6.01 -19.01 3.51
CA ARG A 415 -5.05 -18.78 2.43
C ARG A 415 -5.23 -17.41 1.80
N LEU A 416 -6.46 -17.01 1.48
CA LEU A 416 -6.72 -15.66 0.95
C LEU A 416 -6.31 -14.59 1.95
N PHE A 417 -6.67 -14.76 3.22
CA PHE A 417 -6.25 -13.86 4.29
C PHE A 417 -4.72 -13.75 4.34
N SER A 418 -3.99 -14.86 4.24
CA SER A 418 -2.52 -14.85 4.18
C SER A 418 -1.97 -14.07 2.99
N TYR A 419 -2.62 -14.18 1.82
CA TYR A 419 -2.22 -13.42 0.63
C TYR A 419 -2.43 -11.92 0.84
N ILE A 420 -3.59 -11.52 1.35
CA ILE A 420 -3.91 -10.10 1.58
C ILE A 420 -2.88 -9.47 2.52
N ILE A 421 -2.62 -10.11 3.67
CA ILE A 421 -1.72 -9.56 4.70
C ILE A 421 -0.28 -9.48 4.21
N ILE A 422 0.25 -10.56 3.66
CA ILE A 422 1.65 -10.62 3.22
C ILE A 422 1.87 -9.69 2.02
N ASN A 423 0.96 -9.68 1.05
CA ASN A 423 1.10 -8.80 -0.12
C ASN A 423 1.03 -7.33 0.27
N LEU A 424 0.08 -6.96 1.12
CA LEU A 424 -0.04 -5.60 1.61
C LEU A 424 1.25 -5.17 2.28
N LEU A 425 1.69 -5.89 3.32
CA LEU A 425 2.91 -5.55 4.08
C LEU A 425 4.14 -5.52 3.17
N GLY A 426 4.26 -6.47 2.23
CA GLY A 426 5.37 -6.58 1.30
C GLY A 426 5.55 -5.35 0.41
N VAL A 427 4.48 -4.61 0.12
CA VAL A 427 4.55 -3.37 -0.69
C VAL A 427 4.30 -2.09 0.09
N MET A 428 3.85 -2.16 1.35
CA MET A 428 3.50 -0.97 2.13
C MET A 428 4.64 0.05 2.16
N ARG A 429 4.33 1.28 1.76
CA ARG A 429 5.17 2.47 1.92
C ARG A 429 4.42 3.50 2.75
N ARG A 430 5.13 4.55 3.17
CA ARG A 430 4.48 5.72 3.79
C ARG A 430 3.47 6.34 2.84
N ASN A 431 2.36 6.90 3.35
CA ASN A 431 1.39 7.64 2.54
C ASN A 431 0.83 6.85 1.34
N SER A 432 0.56 5.55 1.52
CA SER A 432 -0.07 4.71 0.49
C SER A 432 -1.60 4.79 0.58
N LEU A 433 -2.29 4.65 -0.55
CA LEU A 433 -3.73 4.43 -0.60
C LEU A 433 -4.03 2.98 -0.98
N ILE A 434 -4.72 2.26 -0.10
CA ILE A 434 -5.05 0.84 -0.27
C ILE A 434 -6.50 0.72 -0.71
N LEU A 435 -6.74 0.21 -1.91
CA LEU A 435 -8.07 -0.07 -2.43
C LEU A 435 -8.35 -1.55 -2.27
N ILE A 436 -9.41 -1.90 -1.54
CA ILE A 436 -9.80 -3.28 -1.31
C ILE A 436 -11.20 -3.49 -1.88
N ASP A 437 -11.34 -4.48 -2.75
CA ASP A 437 -12.59 -4.74 -3.47
C ASP A 437 -13.14 -6.14 -3.12
N GLU A 438 -14.33 -6.13 -2.54
CA GLU A 438 -15.11 -7.28 -2.05
C GLU A 438 -14.29 -8.30 -1.24
N PRO A 439 -13.59 -7.89 -0.16
CA PRO A 439 -12.78 -8.81 0.65
C PRO A 439 -13.59 -9.95 1.28
N GLU A 440 -14.88 -9.75 1.51
CA GLU A 440 -15.81 -10.71 2.10
C GLU A 440 -16.14 -11.92 1.21
N LEU A 441 -15.87 -11.88 -0.11
CA LEU A 441 -16.26 -12.96 -1.03
C LEU A 441 -15.76 -14.36 -0.61
N PHE A 442 -14.63 -14.42 0.11
CA PHE A 442 -14.03 -15.67 0.56
C PHE A 442 -13.58 -15.64 2.03
N LEU A 443 -13.95 -14.61 2.78
CA LEU A 443 -13.59 -14.47 4.19
C LEU A 443 -14.80 -14.81 5.07
N HIS A 444 -14.56 -15.54 6.15
CA HIS A 444 -15.56 -15.70 7.19
C HIS A 444 -15.70 -14.36 7.94
N PRO A 445 -16.90 -13.99 8.45
CA PRO A 445 -17.09 -12.71 9.14
C PRO A 445 -16.08 -12.42 10.26
N THR A 446 -15.63 -13.45 10.98
CA THR A 446 -14.56 -13.32 11.99
C THR A 446 -13.22 -12.86 11.39
N LEU A 447 -12.84 -13.40 10.23
CA LEU A 447 -11.62 -13.00 9.52
C LEU A 447 -11.76 -11.60 8.92
N GLU A 448 -12.97 -11.16 8.55
CA GLU A 448 -13.21 -9.78 8.10
C GLU A 448 -12.99 -8.76 9.21
N ILE A 449 -13.50 -9.03 10.43
CA ILE A 449 -13.26 -8.17 11.60
C ILE A 449 -11.76 -8.07 11.87
N GLN A 450 -11.08 -9.22 11.89
CA GLN A 450 -9.63 -9.28 12.06
C GLN A 450 -8.91 -8.50 10.96
N LEU A 451 -9.32 -8.63 9.70
CA LEU A 451 -8.74 -7.89 8.59
C LEU A 451 -8.87 -6.38 8.79
N VAL A 452 -10.06 -5.88 9.16
CA VAL A 452 -10.28 -4.44 9.37
C VAL A 452 -9.47 -3.92 10.56
N ASP A 453 -9.43 -4.66 11.67
CA ASP A 453 -8.68 -4.27 12.86
C ASP A 453 -7.17 -4.17 12.54
N MET A 454 -6.64 -5.20 11.88
CA MET A 454 -5.23 -5.26 11.49
C MET A 454 -4.88 -4.18 10.46
N LEU A 455 -5.79 -3.89 9.53
CA LEU A 455 -5.62 -2.80 8.59
C LEU A 455 -5.53 -1.46 9.30
N LYS A 456 -6.34 -1.18 10.33
CA LYS A 456 -6.21 0.07 11.10
C LYS A 456 -4.81 0.21 11.71
N GLU A 457 -4.25 -0.88 12.24
CA GLU A 457 -2.89 -0.86 12.81
C GLU A 457 -1.82 -0.57 11.75
N ILE A 458 -1.86 -1.30 10.62
CA ILE A 458 -0.92 -1.12 9.50
C ILE A 458 -1.05 0.30 8.93
N LEU A 459 -2.26 0.77 8.64
CA LEU A 459 -2.51 2.08 8.05
C LEU A 459 -2.00 3.20 8.97
N LYS A 460 -2.24 3.09 10.28
CA LYS A 460 -1.69 4.03 11.27
C LYS A 460 -0.17 4.01 11.28
N GLN A 461 0.43 2.83 11.29
CA GLN A 461 1.88 2.65 11.35
C GLN A 461 2.60 3.22 10.14
N PHE A 462 2.01 3.15 8.94
CA PHE A 462 2.57 3.69 7.70
C PHE A 462 2.02 5.07 7.32
N ASN A 463 1.15 5.69 8.12
CA ASN A 463 0.41 6.90 7.73
C ASN A 463 -0.29 6.76 6.36
N SER A 464 -0.81 5.56 6.10
CA SER A 464 -1.50 5.19 4.88
C SER A 464 -3.01 5.20 5.11
N LYS A 465 -3.79 5.11 4.03
CA LYS A 465 -5.26 5.12 4.07
C LYS A 465 -5.85 3.99 3.25
N ALA A 466 -7.08 3.60 3.54
CA ALA A 466 -7.78 2.60 2.74
C ALA A 466 -9.18 3.02 2.31
N LEU A 467 -9.59 2.52 1.16
CA LEU A 467 -10.93 2.61 0.62
C LEU A 467 -11.44 1.21 0.29
N PHE A 468 -12.51 0.80 0.96
CA PHE A 468 -13.11 -0.51 0.77
C PHE A 468 -14.34 -0.40 -0.12
N ALA A 469 -14.45 -1.23 -1.14
CA ALA A 469 -15.72 -1.57 -1.75
C ALA A 469 -16.18 -2.91 -1.17
N THR A 470 -17.34 -2.92 -0.50
CA THR A 470 -17.83 -4.11 0.22
C THR A 470 -19.34 -4.17 0.23
N HIS A 471 -19.88 -5.35 0.52
CA HIS A 471 -21.26 -5.59 0.95
C HIS A 471 -21.36 -6.03 2.42
N SER A 472 -20.22 -6.09 3.12
CA SER A 472 -20.16 -6.51 4.52
C SER A 472 -20.61 -5.40 5.47
N ILE A 473 -21.74 -5.65 6.15
CA ILE A 473 -22.21 -4.80 7.25
C ILE A 473 -21.24 -4.86 8.44
N VAL A 474 -20.53 -5.98 8.60
CA VAL A 474 -19.57 -6.18 9.67
C VAL A 474 -18.39 -5.21 9.49
N ALA A 475 -17.90 -5.02 8.25
CA ALA A 475 -16.88 -4.00 7.96
C ALA A 475 -17.39 -2.57 8.20
N VAL A 476 -18.63 -2.25 7.81
CA VAL A 476 -19.23 -0.92 8.04
C VAL A 476 -19.35 -0.57 9.52
N ARG A 477 -19.64 -1.57 10.37
CA ARG A 477 -19.71 -1.39 11.82
C ARG A 477 -18.36 -0.98 12.44
N GLU A 478 -17.26 -1.26 11.76
CA GLU A 478 -15.92 -0.98 12.25
C GLU A 478 -15.39 0.41 11.87
N VAL A 479 -16.17 1.23 11.15
CA VAL A 479 -15.76 2.57 10.71
C VAL A 479 -16.75 3.66 11.14
N PRO A 480 -16.31 4.91 11.34
CA PRO A 480 -17.18 6.06 11.63
C PRO A 480 -18.17 6.34 10.50
N ALA A 481 -19.35 6.86 10.84
CA ALA A 481 -20.43 7.10 9.88
C ALA A 481 -20.03 8.02 8.72
N ASP A 482 -19.24 9.06 8.98
CA ASP A 482 -18.74 10.01 7.97
C ASP A 482 -17.64 9.44 7.06
N CYS A 483 -17.17 8.22 7.34
CA CYS A 483 -16.35 7.41 6.46
C CYS A 483 -17.16 6.38 5.65
N VAL A 484 -18.48 6.32 5.81
CA VAL A 484 -19.38 5.36 5.12
C VAL A 484 -20.13 6.06 3.98
N HIS A 485 -20.03 5.47 2.80
CA HIS A 485 -20.61 5.96 1.55
C HIS A 485 -21.59 4.92 1.01
N VAL A 486 -22.89 5.13 1.23
CA VAL A 486 -23.96 4.21 0.84
C VAL A 486 -24.47 4.55 -0.55
N PHE A 487 -24.18 3.66 -1.51
CA PHE A 487 -24.67 3.71 -2.88
C PHE A 487 -26.10 3.15 -2.93
N ALA A 488 -27.06 4.00 -3.30
CA ALA A 488 -28.45 3.62 -3.44
C ALA A 488 -28.98 3.98 -4.84
N ARG A 489 -29.82 3.12 -5.40
CA ARG A 489 -30.58 3.41 -6.62
C ARG A 489 -31.88 4.11 -6.24
N THR A 490 -32.11 5.27 -6.85
CA THR A 490 -33.33 6.07 -6.74
C THR A 490 -33.94 6.27 -8.12
N ASP A 491 -35.18 6.78 -8.18
CA ASP A 491 -35.84 7.09 -9.45
C ASP A 491 -35.07 8.15 -10.26
N ASP A 492 -34.34 9.03 -9.56
CA ASP A 492 -33.49 10.09 -10.15
C ASP A 492 -32.04 9.64 -10.44
N GLY A 493 -31.76 8.34 -10.32
CA GLY A 493 -30.44 7.75 -10.58
C GLY A 493 -29.73 7.23 -9.32
N ILE A 494 -28.40 7.19 -9.36
CA ILE A 494 -27.59 6.67 -8.25
C ILE A 494 -27.21 7.83 -7.33
N VAL A 495 -27.47 7.66 -6.04
CA VAL A 495 -27.08 8.62 -4.99
C VAL A 495 -26.11 7.95 -4.03
N VAL A 496 -25.21 8.76 -3.47
CA VAL A 496 -24.28 8.34 -2.42
C VAL A 496 -24.63 9.11 -1.16
N ASN A 497 -25.02 8.39 -0.12
CA ASN A 497 -25.45 8.97 1.15
C ASN A 497 -24.57 8.50 2.30
N THR A 498 -24.33 9.41 3.25
CA THR A 498 -23.72 9.08 4.54
C THR A 498 -24.80 8.65 5.54
N PRO A 499 -24.61 7.61 6.35
CA PRO A 499 -25.55 7.24 7.40
C PRO A 499 -25.82 8.39 8.39
N PRO A 500 -27.08 8.72 8.74
CA PRO A 500 -27.41 9.79 9.68
C PRO A 500 -27.24 9.38 11.15
N PHE A 501 -26.55 8.27 11.41
CA PHE A 501 -26.30 7.70 12.73
C PHE A 501 -24.91 7.08 12.77
N GLN A 502 -24.32 6.98 13.96
CA GLN A 502 -23.00 6.40 14.11
C GLN A 502 -23.01 4.90 13.75
N THR A 503 -22.14 4.51 12.82
CA THR A 503 -21.92 3.12 12.40
C THR A 503 -20.85 2.44 13.25
N PHE A 504 -19.86 3.19 13.76
CA PHE A 504 -18.80 2.64 14.60
C PHE A 504 -19.36 2.01 15.88
N GLY A 505 -19.23 0.69 15.99
CA GLY A 505 -19.83 -0.10 17.07
C GLY A 505 -21.37 -0.18 17.03
N GLY A 506 -22.00 0.31 15.96
CA GLY A 506 -23.44 0.42 15.79
C GLY A 506 -24.17 -0.93 15.67
N ASP A 507 -25.50 -0.86 15.73
CA ASP A 507 -26.37 -2.02 15.57
C ASP A 507 -26.41 -2.50 14.10
N VAL A 508 -26.08 -3.77 13.90
CA VAL A 508 -26.04 -4.41 12.58
C VAL A 508 -27.40 -4.37 11.91
N GLN A 509 -28.50 -4.57 12.65
CA GLN A 509 -29.84 -4.56 12.05
C GLN A 509 -30.15 -3.17 11.50
N ARG A 510 -29.94 -2.13 12.30
CA ARG A 510 -30.12 -0.73 11.87
C ARG A 510 -29.27 -0.37 10.65
N ILE A 511 -27.99 -0.76 10.63
CA ILE A 511 -27.11 -0.52 9.47
C ILE A 511 -27.64 -1.27 8.24
N THR A 512 -28.02 -2.54 8.40
CA THR A 512 -28.56 -3.38 7.32
C THR A 512 -29.82 -2.76 6.72
N SER A 513 -30.78 -2.35 7.56
CA SER A 513 -32.02 -1.72 7.13
C SER A 513 -31.78 -0.38 6.43
N TYR A 514 -30.75 0.38 6.81
CA TYR A 514 -30.41 1.63 6.12
C TYR A 514 -29.75 1.38 4.76
N VAL A 515 -28.78 0.47 4.70
CA VAL A 515 -27.96 0.20 3.51
C VAL A 515 -28.76 -0.51 2.43
N PHE A 516 -29.50 -1.57 2.80
CA PHE A 516 -30.19 -2.41 1.82
C PHE A 516 -31.69 -2.13 1.78
N GLY A 517 -32.26 -1.65 2.88
CA GLY A 517 -33.70 -1.40 2.98
C GLY A 517 -34.54 -2.66 2.76
N ASP A 518 -35.83 -2.51 3.00
CA ASP A 518 -36.84 -3.54 2.68
C ASP A 518 -37.17 -3.57 1.17
N ARG A 519 -36.61 -2.65 0.38
CA ARG A 519 -36.99 -2.39 -1.02
C ARG A 519 -36.15 -3.14 -2.05
N ALA A 520 -35.00 -3.67 -1.69
CA ALA A 520 -34.04 -4.23 -2.66
C ALA A 520 -34.06 -5.76 -2.79
N VAL A 521 -34.84 -6.46 -1.97
CA VAL A 521 -34.95 -7.92 -2.01
C VAL A 521 -36.36 -8.26 -2.46
N SER A 522 -36.51 -8.95 -3.59
CA SER A 522 -37.79 -9.62 -3.87
C SER A 522 -38.02 -10.57 -2.70
N LYS A 523 -39.02 -10.31 -1.86
CA LYS A 523 -39.33 -11.17 -0.73
C LYS A 523 -40.03 -12.41 -1.29
N PRO A 524 -39.35 -13.56 -1.50
CA PRO A 524 -39.94 -14.67 -2.22
C PRO A 524 -41.10 -15.25 -1.41
N PHE A 525 -41.03 -15.14 -0.08
CA PHE A 525 -42.12 -15.50 0.83
C PHE A 525 -43.37 -14.63 0.63
N GLU A 526 -43.23 -13.33 0.31
CA GLU A 526 -44.39 -12.47 0.01
C GLU A 526 -45.06 -12.87 -1.31
N ALA A 527 -44.27 -13.27 -2.31
CA ALA A 527 -44.80 -13.82 -3.56
C ALA A 527 -45.53 -15.16 -3.30
N TRP A 528 -44.95 -16.03 -2.47
CA TRP A 528 -45.59 -17.27 -2.05
C TRP A 528 -46.87 -17.02 -1.26
N ILE A 529 -46.89 -16.07 -0.31
CA ILE A 529 -48.10 -15.67 0.43
C ILE A 529 -49.17 -15.21 -0.55
N LYS A 530 -48.82 -14.37 -1.53
CA LYS A 530 -49.77 -13.91 -2.57
C LYS A 530 -50.32 -15.05 -3.40
N GLU A 531 -49.49 -16.02 -3.79
CA GLU A 531 -49.94 -17.22 -4.51
C GLU A 531 -50.90 -18.06 -3.66
N GLN A 532 -50.59 -18.31 -2.38
CA GLN A 532 -51.48 -19.02 -1.47
C GLN A 532 -52.81 -18.28 -1.24
N LEU A 533 -52.78 -16.95 -1.19
CA LEU A 533 -53.96 -16.11 -1.05
C LEU A 533 -54.83 -16.02 -2.31
N GLN A 534 -54.35 -16.50 -3.46
CA GLN A 534 -55.22 -16.67 -4.65
C GLN A 534 -56.16 -17.87 -4.50
N GLU A 535 -55.73 -18.90 -3.76
CA GLU A 535 -56.50 -20.14 -3.59
C GLU A 535 -57.28 -20.19 -2.27
N ARG A 536 -56.88 -19.39 -1.27
CA ARG A 536 -57.39 -19.49 0.11
C ARG A 536 -57.52 -18.11 0.76
N SER A 537 -58.43 -17.98 1.72
CA SER A 537 -58.51 -16.75 2.53
C SER A 537 -57.32 -16.66 3.50
N ALA A 538 -56.97 -15.45 3.92
CA ALA A 538 -55.91 -15.24 4.92
C ALA A 538 -56.18 -16.01 6.22
N SER A 539 -57.43 -16.06 6.66
CA SER A 539 -57.86 -16.81 7.83
C SER A 539 -57.61 -18.31 7.69
N ASP A 540 -57.93 -18.87 6.51
CA ASP A 540 -57.75 -20.30 6.23
C ASP A 540 -56.26 -20.66 6.12
N LEU A 541 -55.46 -19.78 5.52
CA LEU A 541 -54.01 -19.97 5.43
C LEU A 541 -53.35 -19.95 6.81
N ILE A 542 -53.73 -19.00 7.68
CA ILE A 542 -53.23 -18.93 9.06
C ILE A 542 -53.62 -20.19 9.85
N ASN A 543 -54.89 -20.62 9.74
CA ASN A 543 -55.39 -21.81 10.42
C ASN A 543 -54.82 -23.12 9.90
N LEU A 544 -54.34 -23.15 8.66
CA LEU A 544 -53.68 -24.31 8.07
C LEU A 544 -52.25 -24.46 8.61
N LEU A 545 -51.50 -23.36 8.66
CA LEU A 545 -50.08 -23.36 8.99
C LEU A 545 -49.80 -23.37 10.51
N ARG A 546 -50.70 -22.81 11.33
CA ARG A 546 -50.67 -22.87 12.81
C ARG A 546 -49.27 -22.67 13.40
N ASP A 547 -48.71 -23.73 13.97
CA ASP A 547 -47.46 -23.74 14.74
C ASP A 547 -46.22 -23.51 13.86
N GLU A 548 -46.37 -23.53 12.53
CA GLU A 548 -45.30 -23.21 11.58
C GLU A 548 -45.17 -21.71 11.29
N LEU A 549 -46.12 -20.89 11.76
CA LEU A 549 -46.09 -19.43 11.56
C LEU A 549 -45.39 -18.70 12.71
N ASN A 550 -44.51 -17.77 12.34
CA ASN A 550 -44.06 -16.73 13.26
C ASN A 550 -45.05 -15.54 13.27
N GLU A 551 -44.96 -14.69 14.28
CA GLU A 551 -45.86 -13.53 14.47
C GLU A 551 -45.82 -12.57 13.26
N GLU A 552 -44.65 -12.41 12.65
CA GLU A 552 -44.43 -11.52 11.51
C GLU A 552 -45.16 -12.00 10.24
N MET A 553 -45.14 -13.31 9.96
CA MET A 553 -45.89 -13.93 8.88
C MET A 553 -47.40 -13.84 9.10
N ILE A 554 -47.89 -13.96 10.34
CA ILE A 554 -49.32 -13.79 10.64
C ILE A 554 -49.78 -12.37 10.28
N ILE A 555 -49.00 -11.35 10.68
CA ILE A 555 -49.29 -9.94 10.38
C ILE A 555 -49.25 -9.71 8.87
N GLN A 556 -48.24 -10.23 8.18
CA GLN A 556 -48.08 -10.13 6.73
C GLN A 556 -49.24 -10.79 5.96
N ILE A 557 -49.61 -12.04 6.28
CA ILE A 557 -50.73 -12.75 5.65
C ILE A 557 -52.04 -11.98 5.87
N ALA A 558 -52.29 -11.50 7.08
CA ALA A 558 -53.49 -10.73 7.42
C ALA A 558 -53.51 -9.33 6.77
N ALA A 559 -52.36 -8.70 6.54
CA ALA A 559 -52.26 -7.42 5.83
C ALA A 559 -52.49 -7.61 4.33
N MET A 560 -51.87 -8.62 3.71
CA MET A 560 -51.99 -8.90 2.28
C MET A 560 -53.37 -9.39 1.89
N GLY A 561 -53.99 -10.27 2.68
CA GLY A 561 -55.35 -10.74 2.42
C GLY A 561 -56.45 -9.70 2.63
N ARG A 562 -56.12 -8.50 3.13
CA ARG A 562 -57.03 -7.34 3.16
C ARG A 562 -56.91 -6.46 1.91
N ALA A 563 -55.82 -6.62 1.15
CA ALA A 563 -55.53 -5.84 -0.05
C ALA A 563 -55.93 -6.55 -1.36
N ILE A 564 -56.21 -7.86 -1.28
CA ILE A 564 -56.84 -8.70 -2.31
C ILE A 564 -58.33 -8.76 -2.01
#